data_AF-A0A7S0TJF9-F1
#
_entry.id   AF-A0A7S0TJF9-F1
#
_cell.length_a   1.000
_cell.length_b   1.000
_cell.length_c   1.000
_cell.angle_alpha   90.00
_cell.angle_beta   90.00
_cell.angle_gamma   90.00
#
_symmetry.space_group_name_H-M   'P 1'
#
loop_
_entity.id
_entity.type
_entity.pdbx_description
1 polymer ?
#
loop_
_entity_poly.entity_id
_entity_poly.type
_entity_poly.pdbx_seq_one_letter_code
_entity_poly.pdbx_strand_id
1 'polypeptide(L)'
;DRYGEIAFNVTLSDDGGTERLGVNISAVQTLLIEVLPINDPPLFGLLPRFEVWEDSGNTLAQIAFNISTGNEFEWDQNVTFTALPATPPDGILAGPPSLMPNGTLNVTVTADRYGDIA
;
A
#
# COMPACT_ATOMS: atom_id res chain seq x y z
N ASP A 1 12.19 -3.26 3.63
CA ASP A 1 11.73 -4.64 3.53
C ASP A 1 12.20 -5.21 2.19
N ARG A 2 12.58 -6.49 2.08
CA ARG A 2 12.99 -7.11 0.80
C ARG A 2 12.69 -8.62 0.83
N TYR A 3 12.06 -9.10 -0.24
CA TYR A 3 11.79 -10.51 -0.50
C TYR A 3 12.50 -10.97 -1.78
N GLY A 4 12.57 -12.28 -2.00
CA GLY A 4 13.17 -12.82 -3.21
C GLY A 4 13.84 -14.18 -3.00
N GLU A 5 14.52 -14.63 -4.05
CA GLU A 5 15.10 -15.97 -4.12
C GLU A 5 16.62 -15.89 -4.22
N ILE A 6 17.31 -16.77 -3.48
CA ILE A 6 18.75 -16.95 -3.57
C ILE A 6 19.10 -18.42 -3.72
N ALA A 7 20.02 -18.71 -4.64
CA ALA A 7 20.51 -20.05 -4.90
C ALA A 7 21.93 -20.25 -4.31
N PHE A 8 22.13 -21.36 -3.62
CA PHE A 8 23.41 -21.81 -3.09
C PHE A 8 23.85 -23.09 -3.80
N ASN A 9 25.10 -23.14 -4.23
CA ASN A 9 25.69 -24.37 -4.75
C ASN A 9 26.41 -25.10 -3.61
N VAL A 10 26.09 -26.37 -3.43
CA VAL A 10 26.59 -27.24 -2.36
C VAL A 10 27.32 -28.43 -2.99
N THR A 11 28.54 -28.66 -2.54
CA THR A 11 29.31 -29.88 -2.82
C THR A 11 29.71 -30.54 -1.51
N LEU A 12 29.85 -31.86 -1.52
CA LEU A 12 30.42 -32.63 -0.42
C LEU A 12 31.81 -33.13 -0.85
N SER A 13 32.77 -33.13 0.07
CA SER A 13 34.10 -33.66 -0.20
C SER A 13 34.56 -34.60 0.92
N ASP A 14 35.28 -35.66 0.54
CA ASP A 14 35.99 -36.56 1.45
C ASP A 14 37.52 -36.36 1.39
N ASP A 15 38.24 -37.00 2.32
CA ASP A 15 39.70 -36.89 2.48
C ASP A 15 40.49 -38.03 1.81
N GLY A 16 39.83 -38.90 1.02
CA GLY A 16 40.46 -40.05 0.36
C GLY A 16 41.38 -39.72 -0.82
N GLY A 17 41.41 -38.44 -1.25
CA GLY A 17 42.24 -37.96 -2.37
C GLY A 17 41.76 -38.40 -3.75
N THR A 18 42.55 -38.12 -4.80
CA THR A 18 42.19 -38.40 -6.21
C THR A 18 43.13 -39.38 -6.91
N GLU A 19 43.90 -40.17 -6.14
CA GLU A 19 44.82 -41.17 -6.71
C GLU A 19 44.05 -42.26 -7.50
N ARG A 20 44.71 -42.86 -8.49
CA ARG A 20 44.13 -43.93 -9.33
C ARG A 20 42.77 -43.56 -9.96
N LEU A 21 42.60 -42.29 -10.37
CA LEU A 21 41.38 -41.74 -10.95
C LEU A 21 40.19 -41.62 -9.96
N GLY A 22 40.47 -41.56 -8.66
CA GLY A 22 39.46 -41.26 -7.65
C GLY A 22 38.87 -39.84 -7.78
N VAL A 23 37.63 -39.66 -7.33
CA VAL A 23 36.94 -38.37 -7.26
C VAL A 23 36.45 -38.19 -5.83
N ASN A 24 36.99 -37.19 -5.13
CA ASN A 24 36.70 -36.92 -3.72
C ASN A 24 35.75 -35.73 -3.52
N ILE A 25 35.13 -35.22 -4.59
CA ILE A 25 34.15 -34.12 -4.56
C ILE A 25 32.88 -34.58 -5.28
N SER A 26 31.72 -34.39 -4.66
CA SER A 26 30.43 -34.71 -5.25
C SER A 26 30.09 -33.82 -6.44
N ALA A 27 29.08 -34.20 -7.23
CA ALA A 27 28.41 -33.26 -8.12
C ALA A 27 27.85 -32.06 -7.31
N VAL A 28 27.74 -30.90 -7.96
CA VAL A 28 27.11 -29.71 -7.38
C VAL A 28 25.62 -29.95 -7.24
N GLN A 29 25.08 -29.66 -6.06
CA GLN A 29 23.65 -29.58 -5.81
C GLN A 29 23.27 -28.12 -5.56
N THR A 30 22.10 -27.69 -6.05
CA THR A 30 21.61 -26.33 -5.82
C THR A 30 20.54 -26.34 -4.75
N LEU A 31 20.76 -25.58 -3.69
CA LEU A 31 19.77 -25.27 -2.65
C LEU A 31 19.15 -23.91 -2.95
N LEU A 32 17.83 -23.85 -2.91
CA LEU A 32 17.07 -22.61 -3.08
C LEU A 32 16.56 -22.13 -1.73
N ILE A 33 16.77 -20.85 -1.42
CA ILE A 33 16.15 -20.19 -0.28
C ILE A 33 15.26 -19.08 -0.81
N GLU A 34 13.97 -19.16 -0.47
CA GLU A 34 12.98 -18.16 -0.79
C GLU A 34 12.61 -17.37 0.47
N VAL A 35 12.72 -16.05 0.39
CA VAL A 35 12.19 -15.11 1.37
C VAL A 35 10.87 -14.61 0.83
N LEU A 36 9.77 -14.95 1.50
CA LEU A 36 8.42 -14.55 1.11
C LEU A 36 8.10 -13.11 1.58
N PRO A 37 7.32 -12.34 0.80
CA PRO A 37 6.86 -11.02 1.24
C PRO A 37 5.88 -11.12 2.42
N ILE A 38 5.84 -10.07 3.25
CA ILE A 38 4.81 -9.84 4.27
C ILE A 38 4.11 -8.53 3.94
N ASN A 39 2.78 -8.51 4.08
CA ASN A 39 2.00 -7.31 3.82
C ASN A 39 2.25 -6.20 4.87
N ASP A 40 2.68 -5.01 4.45
CA ASP A 40 2.79 -3.83 5.32
C ASP A 40 1.52 -2.95 5.27
N PRO A 41 1.22 -2.19 6.33
CA PRO A 41 0.04 -1.35 6.37
C PRO A 41 0.16 -0.12 5.44
N PRO A 42 -0.94 0.29 4.77
CA PRO A 42 -0.95 1.49 3.95
C PRO A 42 -0.78 2.76 4.79
N LEU A 43 -0.24 3.82 4.17
CA LEU A 43 0.04 5.11 4.80
C LEU A 43 -0.51 6.26 3.97
N PHE A 44 -0.95 7.33 4.63
CA PHE A 44 -1.35 8.60 3.99
C PHE A 44 -1.26 9.77 4.98
N GLY A 45 -1.11 10.97 4.45
CA GLY A 45 -1.36 12.23 5.15
C GLY A 45 -2.72 12.81 4.77
N LEU A 46 -3.33 13.60 5.66
CA LEU A 46 -4.63 14.23 5.44
C LEU A 46 -4.57 15.72 5.81
N LEU A 47 -5.25 16.56 5.03
CA LEU A 47 -5.46 17.95 5.41
C LEU A 47 -6.36 18.02 6.66
N PRO A 48 -6.00 18.84 7.66
CA PRO A 48 -6.77 18.91 8.91
C PRO A 48 -8.11 19.63 8.75
N ARG A 49 -8.27 20.45 7.71
CA ARG A 49 -9.50 21.15 7.37
C ARG A 49 -9.59 21.41 5.87
N PHE A 50 -10.81 21.48 5.39
CA PHE A 50 -11.14 21.81 4.01
C PHE A 50 -12.43 22.64 4.03
N GLU A 51 -12.42 23.78 3.33
CA GLU A 51 -13.55 24.71 3.30
C GLU A 51 -14.20 24.67 1.92
N VAL A 52 -15.53 24.63 1.90
CA VAL A 52 -16.34 24.65 0.67
C VAL A 52 -17.38 25.73 0.82
N TRP A 53 -17.55 26.54 -0.22
CA TRP A 53 -18.59 27.55 -0.26
C TRP A 53 -19.96 26.89 -0.41
N GLU A 54 -20.95 27.39 0.33
CA GLU A 54 -22.34 27.09 0.00
C GLU A 54 -22.60 27.47 -1.47
N ASP A 55 -23.48 26.70 -2.13
CA ASP A 55 -23.82 26.84 -3.55
C ASP A 55 -22.72 26.53 -4.57
N SER A 56 -21.56 26.01 -4.13
CA SER A 56 -20.53 25.47 -5.04
C SER A 56 -20.98 24.20 -5.78
N GLY A 57 -22.07 23.57 -5.33
CA GLY A 57 -22.56 22.31 -5.87
C GLY A 57 -21.58 21.18 -5.56
N ASN A 58 -21.16 20.46 -6.62
CA ASN A 58 -20.20 19.37 -6.48
C ASN A 58 -18.77 19.90 -6.51
N THR A 59 -18.04 19.67 -5.43
CA THR A 59 -16.64 20.10 -5.27
C THR A 59 -15.72 18.90 -5.20
N LEU A 60 -14.61 18.99 -5.95
CA LEU A 60 -13.49 18.06 -5.89
C LEU A 60 -12.29 18.73 -5.24
N ALA A 61 -11.69 18.09 -4.24
CA ALA A 61 -10.52 18.63 -3.57
C ALA A 61 -9.52 17.55 -3.19
N GLN A 62 -8.24 17.85 -3.37
CA GLN A 62 -7.17 16.97 -2.91
C GLN A 62 -6.97 17.16 -1.42
N ILE A 63 -7.39 16.17 -0.62
CA ILE A 63 -7.28 16.23 0.85
C ILE A 63 -6.32 15.21 1.42
N ALA A 64 -6.14 14.07 0.75
CA ALA A 64 -5.16 13.07 1.14
C ALA A 64 -3.93 13.13 0.23
N PHE A 65 -2.75 12.93 0.81
CA PHE A 65 -1.47 13.02 0.13
C PHE A 65 -0.48 12.00 0.70
N ASN A 66 0.68 11.82 0.05
CA ASN A 66 1.67 10.80 0.42
C ASN A 66 1.05 9.41 0.61
N ILE A 67 0.12 9.05 -0.28
CA ILE A 67 -0.60 7.78 -0.24
C ILE A 67 0.35 6.67 -0.68
N SER A 68 0.53 5.66 0.16
CA SER A 68 1.35 4.47 -0.09
C SER A 68 0.55 3.21 0.23
N THR A 69 0.77 2.16 -0.56
CA THR A 69 0.28 0.80 -0.26
C THR A 69 0.95 0.20 0.97
N GLY A 70 2.10 0.73 1.36
CA GLY A 70 2.91 0.26 2.48
C GLY A 70 4.37 0.56 2.19
N ASN A 71 5.17 -0.47 2.00
CA ASN A 71 6.56 -0.34 1.56
C ASN A 71 6.69 -0.23 0.03
N GLU A 72 7.90 0.09 -0.46
CA GLU A 72 8.19 0.31 -1.88
C GLU A 72 8.07 -0.95 -2.78
N PHE A 73 7.96 -2.13 -2.18
CA PHE A 73 7.83 -3.42 -2.87
C PHE A 73 6.38 -3.93 -2.89
N GLU A 74 5.40 -3.11 -2.51
CA GLU A 74 3.96 -3.43 -2.53
C GLU A 74 3.18 -2.52 -3.47
N TRP A 75 3.84 -1.94 -4.47
CA TRP A 75 3.26 -0.96 -5.40
C TRP A 75 2.12 -1.52 -6.26
N ASP A 76 1.97 -2.85 -6.32
CA ASP A 76 0.95 -3.57 -7.07
C ASP A 76 -0.34 -3.82 -6.25
N GLN A 77 -0.34 -3.48 -4.97
CA GLN A 77 -1.54 -3.55 -4.14
C GLN A 77 -2.49 -2.37 -4.42
N ASN A 78 -3.79 -2.59 -4.21
CA ASN A 78 -4.79 -1.54 -4.35
C ASN A 78 -5.15 -0.94 -2.98
N VAL A 79 -5.19 0.39 -2.91
CA VAL A 79 -5.72 1.12 -1.74
C VAL A 79 -7.15 1.61 -1.98
N THR A 80 -7.95 1.63 -0.93
CA THR A 80 -9.30 2.23 -0.94
C THR A 80 -9.50 3.04 0.34
N PHE A 81 -10.27 4.12 0.25
CA PHE A 81 -10.70 4.87 1.42
C PHE A 81 -12.15 4.54 1.75
N THR A 82 -12.44 4.43 3.04
CA THR A 82 -13.81 4.41 3.57
C THR A 82 -13.99 5.67 4.41
N ALA A 83 -14.78 6.61 3.89
CA ALA A 83 -15.12 7.84 4.59
C ALA A 83 -16.56 7.75 5.08
N LEU A 84 -16.76 7.76 6.40
CA LEU A 84 -18.06 7.92 7.03
C LEU A 84 -18.04 9.23 7.80
N PRO A 85 -19.02 10.13 7.62
CA PRO A 85 -19.06 11.36 8.38
C PRO A 85 -19.29 11.02 9.86
N ALA A 86 -18.55 11.68 10.76
CA ALA A 86 -18.58 11.42 12.20
C ALA A 86 -19.96 11.75 12.81
N THR A 87 -20.62 12.76 12.24
CA THR A 87 -22.01 13.09 12.46
C THR A 87 -22.77 13.03 11.14
N PRO A 88 -24.08 12.71 11.12
CA PRO A 88 -24.87 12.86 9.92
C PRO A 88 -24.71 14.29 9.40
N PRO A 89 -24.43 14.50 8.09
CA PRO A 89 -24.48 15.85 7.55
C PRO A 89 -25.93 16.30 7.71
N ASP A 90 -26.18 17.28 8.58
CA ASP A 90 -27.51 17.76 8.99
C ASP A 90 -28.24 18.47 7.82
N GLY A 91 -28.27 17.88 6.63
CA GLY A 91 -28.70 18.48 5.38
C GLY A 91 -27.69 19.47 4.78
N ILE A 92 -26.48 19.62 5.35
CA ILE A 92 -25.40 20.45 4.76
C ILE A 92 -24.87 19.80 3.48
N LEU A 93 -24.79 18.47 3.44
CA LEU A 93 -24.41 17.73 2.23
C LEU A 93 -25.65 17.12 1.58
N ALA A 94 -25.68 17.16 0.25
CA ALA A 94 -26.73 16.54 -0.56
C ALA A 94 -26.58 15.02 -0.70
N GLY A 95 -25.54 14.44 -0.08
CA GLY A 95 -25.22 13.02 -0.05
C GLY A 95 -23.95 12.74 0.76
N PRO A 96 -23.59 11.46 0.97
CA PRO A 96 -22.34 11.11 1.64
C PRO A 96 -21.13 11.56 0.81
N PRO A 97 -20.06 12.08 1.43
CA PRO A 97 -18.82 12.35 0.73
C PRO A 97 -18.14 11.04 0.29
N SER A 98 -17.30 11.12 -0.74
CA SER A 98 -16.50 9.98 -1.22
C SER A 98 -15.05 10.38 -1.39
N LEU A 99 -14.12 9.60 -0.83
CA LEU A 99 -12.68 9.82 -0.97
C LEU A 99 -12.11 8.78 -1.94
N MET A 100 -11.54 9.25 -3.04
CA MET A 100 -10.95 8.40 -4.08
C MET A 100 -9.55 7.92 -3.66
N PRO A 101 -9.05 6.78 -4.18
CA PRO A 101 -7.70 6.26 -3.88
C PRO A 101 -6.55 7.22 -4.19
N ASN A 102 -6.76 8.16 -5.11
CA ASN A 102 -5.77 9.20 -5.43
C ASN A 102 -5.77 10.36 -4.41
N GLY A 103 -6.65 10.34 -3.40
CA GLY A 103 -6.77 11.35 -2.35
C GLY A 103 -7.73 12.51 -2.65
N THR A 104 -8.49 12.42 -3.74
CA THR A 104 -9.51 13.41 -4.09
C THR A 104 -10.81 13.14 -3.35
N LEU A 105 -11.24 14.08 -2.51
CA LEU A 105 -12.57 14.11 -1.91
C LEU A 105 -13.57 14.66 -2.93
N ASN A 106 -14.69 13.94 -3.08
CA ASN A 106 -15.88 14.41 -3.75
C ASN A 106 -16.96 14.71 -2.71
N VAL A 107 -17.46 15.94 -2.73
CA VAL A 107 -18.50 16.40 -1.81
C VAL A 107 -19.50 17.27 -2.56
N THR A 108 -20.79 17.10 -2.26
CA THR A 108 -21.85 17.93 -2.82
C THR A 108 -22.53 18.69 -1.69
N VAL A 109 -22.42 20.01 -1.71
CA VAL A 109 -23.06 20.88 -0.72
C VAL A 109 -24.51 21.13 -1.13
N THR A 110 -25.43 21.11 -0.17
CA THR A 110 -26.82 21.48 -0.39
C THR A 110 -26.92 22.99 -0.58
N ALA A 111 -27.66 23.44 -1.58
CA ALA A 111 -27.86 24.87 -1.82
C ALA A 111 -28.47 25.57 -0.60
N ASP A 112 -28.08 26.82 -0.37
CA ASP A 112 -28.52 27.68 0.73
C ASP A 112 -28.26 27.10 2.14
N ARG A 113 -27.26 26.22 2.28
CA ARG A 113 -26.85 25.61 3.57
C ARG A 113 -25.38 25.89 3.85
N TYR A 114 -25.11 26.45 5.03
CA TYR A 114 -23.78 26.66 5.60
C TYR A 114 -23.65 26.06 7.00
N GLY A 115 -22.42 25.84 7.44
CA GLY A 115 -22.08 25.35 8.77
C GLY A 115 -20.85 24.45 8.76
N ASP A 116 -20.41 24.06 9.94
CA ASP A 116 -19.33 23.09 10.12
C ASP A 116 -19.90 21.68 10.26
N ILE A 117 -19.27 20.72 9.59
CA ILE A 117 -19.55 19.29 9.77
C ILE A 117 -18.45 18.75 10.68
N ALA A 118 -18.77 18.57 11.96
CA ALA A 118 -17.86 18.03 12.97
C ALA A 118 -17.95 16.51 13.11
#